data_AF-X8HL68-F1
#
_entry.id   AF-X8HL68-F1
#
_cell.length_a   1.000
_cell.length_b   1.000
_cell.length_c   1.000
_cell.angle_alpha   90.00
_cell.angle_beta   90.00
_cell.angle_gamma   90.00
#
_symmetry.space_group_name_H-M   'P 1'
#
loop_
_entity.id
_entity.type
_entity.pdbx_description
1 polymer ?
#
loop_
_entity_poly.entity_id
_entity_poly.type
_entity_poly.pdbx_seq_one_letter_code
_entity_poly.pdbx_strand_id
1 'polypeptide(L)'
;MTGKTILKIIDKAKDLGYKIHLYYIGIDNPEIAKERVKNRVTRGGHGISPDVIKKRYYESLKNLEKIIHQCDFIEIFDNSKKFIRIFYYENKQIYENNIEKANWINKKLKNLLNNL
;
A
#
# COMPACT_ATOMS: atom_id res chain seq x y z
N MET A 1 -5.66 -2.00 0.87
CA MET A 1 -6.35 -2.91 1.80
C MET A 1 -6.99 -2.12 2.93
N THR A 2 -8.30 -2.23 3.16
CA THR A 2 -9.02 -1.37 4.14
C THR A 2 -9.93 -2.13 5.10
N GLY A 3 -10.05 -3.45 4.94
CA GLY A 3 -10.81 -4.28 5.88
C GLY A 3 -9.99 -4.55 7.15
N LYS A 4 -10.58 -4.34 8.33
CA LYS A 4 -9.99 -4.72 9.64
C LYS A 4 -9.59 -6.20 9.69
N THR A 5 -10.22 -7.03 8.87
CA THR A 5 -9.94 -8.47 8.74
C THR A 5 -8.51 -8.74 8.27
N ILE A 6 -7.89 -7.85 7.49
CA ILE A 6 -6.54 -8.11 6.96
C ILE A 6 -5.50 -8.23 8.07
N LEU A 7 -5.61 -7.41 9.12
CA LEU A 7 -4.69 -7.46 10.26
C LEU A 7 -4.80 -8.82 10.96
N LYS A 8 -6.03 -9.26 11.23
CA LYS A 8 -6.29 -10.58 11.84
C LYS A 8 -5.83 -11.74 10.97
N ILE A 9 -5.92 -11.61 9.65
CA ILE A 9 -5.45 -12.64 8.71
C ILE A 9 -3.93 -12.73 8.75
N ILE A 10 -3.23 -11.59 8.79
CA ILE A 10 -1.77 -11.56 8.90
C ILE A 10 -1.32 -12.18 10.22
N ASP A 11 -1.93 -11.77 11.34
CA ASP A 11 -1.62 -12.33 12.66
C ASP A 11 -1.79 -13.86 12.65
N LYS A 12 -2.96 -14.35 12.18
CA LYS A 12 -3.24 -15.79 12.11
C LYS A 12 -2.29 -16.53 11.16
N ALA A 13 -1.93 -15.93 10.03
CA ALA A 13 -1.01 -16.55 9.08
C ALA A 13 0.40 -16.69 9.69
N LYS A 14 0.85 -15.69 10.46
CA LYS A 14 2.10 -15.79 11.22
C LYS A 14 2.05 -16.87 12.29
N ASP A 15 0.96 -16.97 13.05
CA ASP A 15 0.78 -18.01 14.07
C ASP A 15 0.84 -19.43 13.47
N LEU A 16 0.44 -19.57 12.20
CA LEU A 16 0.48 -20.82 11.45
C LEU A 16 1.83 -21.06 10.72
N GLY A 17 2.81 -20.17 10.88
CA GLY A 17 4.14 -20.31 10.27
C GLY A 17 4.21 -19.94 8.78
N TYR A 18 3.22 -19.25 8.24
CA TYR A 18 3.27 -18.73 6.87
C TYR A 18 4.21 -17.54 6.76
N LYS A 19 4.84 -17.43 5.58
CA LYS A 19 5.53 -16.22 5.13
C LYS A 19 4.53 -15.21 4.57
N ILE A 20 4.69 -13.94 4.93
CA ILE A 20 3.83 -12.85 4.50
C ILE A 20 4.54 -12.02 3.42
N HIS A 21 3.99 -12.08 2.21
CA HIS A 21 4.45 -11.28 1.07
C HIS A 21 3.51 -10.09 0.88
N LEU A 22 4.03 -8.88 1.03
CA LEU A 22 3.28 -7.64 0.88
C LEU A 22 3.60 -6.96 -0.45
N TYR A 23 2.58 -6.79 -1.27
CA TYR A 23 2.60 -5.92 -2.45
C TYR A 23 1.73 -4.69 -2.17
N TYR A 24 2.34 -3.52 -2.04
CA TYR A 24 1.62 -2.27 -1.82
C TYR A 24 1.73 -1.34 -3.02
N ILE A 25 0.60 -0.83 -3.49
CA ILE A 25 0.54 0.12 -4.60
C ILE A 25 -0.04 1.44 -4.07
N GLY A 26 0.76 2.49 -4.09
CA GLY A 26 0.34 3.84 -3.70
C GLY A 26 0.20 4.79 -4.88
N ILE A 27 -0.44 5.92 -4.61
CA ILE A 27 -0.64 7.05 -5.52
C ILE A 27 -0.55 8.35 -4.73
N ASP A 28 -0.13 9.44 -5.35
CA ASP A 28 0.13 10.72 -4.68
C ASP A 28 -1.07 11.28 -3.90
N ASN A 29 -2.29 11.09 -4.42
CA ASN A 29 -3.50 11.62 -3.80
C ASN A 29 -4.75 10.80 -4.19
N PRO A 30 -5.84 10.88 -3.40
CA PRO A 30 -7.08 10.15 -3.69
C PRO A 30 -7.83 10.65 -4.93
N GLU A 31 -7.55 11.85 -5.45
CA GLU A 31 -8.19 12.37 -6.67
C GLU A 31 -7.79 11.54 -7.90
N ILE A 32 -6.54 11.08 -7.96
CA ILE A 32 -6.08 10.14 -9.01
C ILE A 32 -6.97 8.89 -9.05
N ALA A 33 -7.31 8.31 -7.89
CA ALA A 33 -8.20 7.16 -7.83
C ALA A 33 -9.64 7.50 -8.23
N LYS A 34 -10.15 8.66 -7.83
CA LYS A 34 -11.50 9.13 -8.21
C LYS A 34 -11.61 9.32 -9.72
N GLU A 35 -10.60 9.94 -10.35
CA GLU A 35 -10.56 10.14 -11.79
C GLU A 35 -10.51 8.79 -12.53
N ARG A 36 -9.67 7.85 -12.08
CA ARG A 36 -9.61 6.50 -12.64
C ARG A 36 -10.95 5.76 -12.54
N VAL A 37 -11.64 5.88 -11.41
CA VAL A 37 -12.98 5.29 -11.24
C VAL A 37 -13.98 5.96 -12.17
N LYS A 38 -13.98 7.30 -12.29
CA LYS A 38 -14.83 8.03 -13.23
C LYS A 38 -14.62 7.55 -14.67
N ASN A 39 -13.36 7.46 -15.11
CA ASN A 39 -13.00 6.98 -16.45
C ASN A 39 -13.39 5.51 -16.69
N ARG A 40 -13.39 4.68 -15.64
CA ARG A 40 -13.89 3.30 -15.74
C ARG A 40 -15.40 3.26 -15.86
N VAL A 41 -16.12 4.09 -15.10
CA VAL A 41 -17.59 4.17 -15.15
C VAL A 41 -18.07 4.67 -16.50
N THR A 42 -17.41 5.66 -17.10
CA THR A 42 -17.74 6.13 -18.46
C THR A 42 -17.54 5.04 -19.53
N ARG A 43 -16.71 4.03 -19.25
CA ARG A 43 -16.50 2.85 -20.11
C ARG A 43 -17.40 1.65 -19.74
N GLY A 44 -18.43 1.85 -18.92
CA GLY A 44 -19.40 0.82 -18.54
C GLY A 44 -19.04 -0.03 -17.31
N GLY A 45 -18.00 0.33 -16.55
CA GLY A 45 -17.64 -0.37 -15.32
C GLY A 45 -18.40 0.10 -14.07
N HIS A 46 -18.24 -0.63 -12.95
CA HIS A 46 -18.89 -0.27 -11.68
C HIS A 46 -18.25 0.94 -11.00
N GLY A 47 -19.09 1.83 -10.47
CA GLY A 47 -18.69 3.02 -9.71
C GLY A 47 -18.53 2.77 -8.23
N ILE A 48 -17.78 3.64 -7.56
CA ILE A 48 -17.71 3.72 -6.09
C ILE A 48 -17.79 5.20 -5.74
N SER A 49 -18.52 5.53 -4.67
CA SER A 49 -18.64 6.93 -4.22
C SER A 49 -17.25 7.54 -3.92
N PRO A 50 -17.01 8.81 -4.27
CA PRO A 50 -15.74 9.51 -3.99
C PRO A 50 -15.32 9.49 -2.52
N ASP A 51 -16.27 9.53 -1.58
CA ASP A 51 -15.98 9.50 -0.15
C ASP A 51 -15.45 8.15 0.32
N VAL A 52 -16.01 7.05 -0.20
CA VAL A 52 -15.47 5.70 0.05
C VAL A 52 -14.06 5.57 -0.52
N ILE A 53 -13.77 6.14 -1.70
CA ILE A 53 -12.41 6.15 -2.27
C ILE A 53 -11.44 6.89 -1.35
N LYS A 54 -11.80 8.11 -0.94
CA LYS A 54 -10.98 8.95 -0.05
C LYS A 54 -10.74 8.26 1.30
N LYS A 55 -11.79 7.72 1.93
CA LYS A 55 -11.68 6.97 3.19
C LYS A 55 -10.72 5.79 3.04
N ARG A 56 -10.89 5.00 1.98
CA ARG A 56 -10.07 3.81 1.72
C ARG A 56 -8.61 4.14 1.48
N TYR A 57 -8.32 5.25 0.81
CA TYR A 57 -6.96 5.73 0.58
C TYR A 57 -6.20 5.95 1.90
N TYR A 58 -6.77 6.70 2.84
CA TYR A 58 -6.09 6.97 4.11
C TYR A 58 -6.06 5.73 5.04
N GLU A 59 -7.12 4.92 5.03
CA GLU A 59 -7.14 3.67 5.80
C GLU A 59 -6.08 2.68 5.32
N SER A 60 -5.81 2.59 4.01
CA SER A 60 -4.80 1.67 3.50
C SER A 60 -3.38 2.07 3.92
N LEU A 61 -3.08 3.37 3.95
CA LEU A 61 -1.79 3.88 4.44
C LEU A 61 -1.61 3.59 5.94
N LYS A 62 -2.65 3.81 6.74
CA LYS A 62 -2.63 3.46 8.18
C LYS A 62 -2.46 1.97 8.42
N ASN A 63 -3.03 1.12 7.56
CA ASN A 63 -2.87 -0.32 7.66
C ASN A 63 -1.46 -0.75 7.26
N LEU A 64 -0.88 -0.15 6.22
CA LEU A 64 0.51 -0.37 5.81
C LEU A 64 1.47 -0.11 6.99
N GLU A 65 1.33 1.02 7.68
CA GLU A 65 2.14 1.36 8.86
C GLU A 65 2.07 0.29 9.97
N LYS A 66 0.95 -0.44 10.09
CA LYS A 66 0.74 -1.44 11.15
C LYS A 66 1.31 -2.81 10.83
N ILE A 67 1.34 -3.18 9.55
CA ILE A 67 1.68 -4.54 9.12
C ILE A 67 3.13 -4.67 8.66
N ILE A 68 3.83 -3.55 8.48
CA ILE A 68 5.13 -3.53 7.82
C ILE A 68 6.16 -4.46 8.48
N HIS A 69 6.27 -4.42 9.81
CA HIS A 69 7.17 -5.28 10.59
C HIS A 69 6.72 -6.75 10.69
N GLN A 70 5.53 -7.05 10.19
CA GLN A 70 5.00 -8.40 10.17
C GLN A 70 5.26 -9.11 8.84
N CYS A 71 5.73 -8.39 7.82
CA CYS A 71 5.93 -8.90 6.48
C CYS A 71 7.36 -9.42 6.31
N ASP A 72 7.50 -10.60 5.69
CA ASP A 72 8.80 -11.19 5.36
C ASP A 72 9.35 -10.64 4.03
N PHE A 73 8.46 -10.24 3.12
CA PHE A 73 8.77 -9.66 1.82
C PHE A 73 7.90 -8.43 1.61
N ILE A 74 8.49 -7.33 1.15
CA ILE A 74 7.78 -6.08 0.91
C ILE A 74 8.21 -5.51 -0.43
N GLU A 75 7.25 -5.36 -1.34
CA GLU A 75 7.39 -4.59 -2.56
C GLU A 75 6.40 -3.43 -2.55
N ILE A 76 6.92 -2.21 -2.71
CA ILE A 76 6.09 -1.01 -2.81
C ILE A 76 6.26 -0.39 -4.18
N PHE A 77 5.13 -0.04 -4.78
CA PHE A 77 5.05 0.57 -6.09
C PHE A 77 4.41 1.95 -5.99
N ASP A 78 5.00 2.92 -6.68
CA ASP A 78 4.29 4.14 -7.06
C ASP A 78 3.50 3.87 -8.34
N ASN A 79 2.25 4.29 -8.36
CA ASN A 79 1.41 4.25 -9.55
C ASN A 79 0.71 5.59 -9.78
N SER A 80 1.35 6.70 -9.40
CA SER A 80 0.82 8.06 -9.56
C SER A 80 0.81 8.43 -11.04
N LYS A 81 1.92 8.15 -11.74
CA LYS A 81 2.09 8.42 -13.19
C LYS A 81 2.45 7.17 -13.98
N LYS A 82 3.44 6.41 -13.49
CA LYS A 82 3.90 5.14 -14.06
C LYS A 82 3.93 4.12 -12.94
N PHE A 83 3.68 2.86 -13.27
CA PHE A 83 3.83 1.76 -12.33
C PHE A 83 5.31 1.43 -12.18
N ILE A 84 5.92 1.89 -11.09
CA ILE A 84 7.35 1.70 -10.80
C ILE A 84 7.53 1.16 -9.39
N ARG A 85 8.43 0.19 -9.21
CA ARG A 85 8.83 -0.25 -7.88
C ARG A 85 9.72 0.82 -7.25
N ILE A 86 9.45 1.13 -6.00
CA ILE A 86 10.15 2.15 -5.23
C ILE A 86 10.73 1.61 -3.93
N PHE A 87 10.37 0.40 -3.51
CA PHE A 87 10.92 -0.25 -2.34
C PHE A 87 10.90 -1.75 -2.52
N TYR A 88 12.00 -2.40 -2.14
CA TYR A 88 12.09 -3.86 -2.07
C TYR A 88 12.87 -4.28 -0.82
N TYR A 89 12.21 -5.10 -0.01
CA TYR A 89 12.77 -5.73 1.19
C TYR A 89 12.48 -7.23 1.19
N GLU A 90 13.49 -8.01 1.51
CA GLU A 90 13.43 -9.47 1.60
C GLU A 90 14.63 -9.94 2.46
N ASN A 91 14.52 -11.10 3.10
CA ASN A 91 15.64 -11.72 3.83
C ASN A 91 16.32 -10.80 4.87
N LYS A 92 15.53 -9.91 5.50
CA LYS A 92 16.01 -8.89 6.46
C LYS A 92 16.99 -7.87 5.86
N GLN A 93 16.89 -7.64 4.55
CA GLN A 93 17.71 -6.67 3.83
C GLN A 93 16.85 -5.82 2.89
N ILE A 94 17.17 -4.54 2.82
CA ILE A 94 16.60 -3.62 1.83
C ILE A 94 17.46 -3.68 0.56
N TYR A 95 16.85 -4.07 -0.56
CA TYR A 95 17.49 -4.19 -1.87
C TYR A 95 17.20 -2.99 -2.79
N GLU A 96 16.06 -2.32 -2.59
CA GLU A 96 15.70 -1.10 -3.32
C GLU A 96 15.05 -0.12 -2.37
N ASN A 97 15.51 1.14 -2.39
CA ASN A 97 14.92 2.20 -1.58
C ASN A 97 14.91 3.54 -2.33
N ASN A 98 13.79 3.80 -2.99
CA ASN A 98 13.49 5.02 -3.74
C ASN A 98 12.27 5.75 -3.13
N ILE A 99 11.94 5.49 -1.86
CA ILE A 99 10.71 5.99 -1.20
C ILE A 99 10.67 7.51 -1.08
N GLU A 100 11.83 8.19 -1.14
CA GLU A 100 11.90 9.65 -1.16
C GLU A 100 11.28 10.27 -2.41
N LYS A 101 11.18 9.52 -3.51
CA LYS A 101 10.56 10.00 -4.76
C LYS A 101 9.02 9.97 -4.71
N ALA A 102 8.43 9.33 -3.71
CA ALA A 102 6.98 9.17 -3.58
C ALA A 102 6.40 10.17 -2.57
N ASN A 103 5.59 11.11 -3.04
CA ASN A 103 5.06 12.20 -2.19
C ASN A 103 4.01 11.72 -1.20
N TRP A 104 3.32 10.61 -1.50
CA TRP A 104 2.29 10.03 -0.63
C TRP A 104 2.86 9.26 0.57
N ILE A 105 4.16 8.96 0.59
CA ILE A 105 4.80 8.30 1.72
C ILE A 105 5.14 9.37 2.78
N ASN A 106 4.38 9.37 3.87
CA ASN A 106 4.59 10.32 4.96
C ASN A 106 5.91 10.03 5.73
N LYS A 107 6.39 11.01 6.51
CA LYS A 107 7.62 10.91 7.29
C LYS A 107 7.65 9.68 8.22
N LYS A 108 6.52 9.34 8.84
CA LYS A 108 6.42 8.20 9.75
C LYS A 108 6.65 6.88 9.01
N LEU A 109 6.00 6.69 7.87
CA LEU A 109 6.14 5.51 7.03
C LEU A 109 7.55 5.40 6.44
N LYS A 110 8.17 6.52 6.03
CA LYS A 110 9.60 6.54 5.63
C LYS A 110 10.50 6.02 6.75
N ASN A 111 10.30 6.50 7.97
CA ASN A 111 11.07 6.02 9.12
C ASN A 111 10.86 4.53 9.37
N LEU A 112 9.62 4.02 9.28
CA LEU A 112 9.35 2.59 9.46
C LEU A 112 10.07 1.75 8.40
N LEU A 113 9.99 2.16 7.13
CA LEU A 113 10.62 1.46 6.00
C LEU A 113 12.15 1.45 6.07
N ASN A 114 12.76 2.55 6.52
CA ASN A 114 14.21 2.65 6.66
C ASN A 114 14.78 1.87 7.86
N ASN A 115 13.92 1.41 8.77
CA ASN A 115 14.31 0.66 9.97
C ASN A 115 13.88 -0.82 9.93
N LEU A 116 13.52 -1.34 8.75
CA LEU A 116 13.25 -2.77 8.50
C LEU A 116 14.54 -3.59 8.40
#